data_AF-A0A3P6TI31-F1
#
_entry.id   AF-A0A3P6TI31-F1
#
_cell.length_a   1.000
_cell.length_b   1.000
_cell.length_c   1.000
_cell.angle_alpha   90.00
_cell.angle_beta   90.00
_cell.angle_gamma   90.00
#
_symmetry.space_group_name_H-M   'P 1'
#
loop_
_entity.id
_entity.type
_entity.pdbx_description
1 polymer ?
#
loop_
_entity_poly.entity_id
_entity_poly.type
_entity_poly.pdbx_seq_one_letter_code
_entity_poly.pdbx_strand_id
1 'polypeptide(L)'
;MSYGGGYGNRGGYDYQRRDRINEEEVPESKHTIFIRGLPGDMSTDEIKEYFEDRIGPVSFDFVKTSADQQRLFVAVRFETRDDAKEAMSK
;
A
#
# COMPACT_ATOMS: atom_id res chain seq x y z
N MET A 1 -29.15 -30.52 -35.24
CA MET A 1 -29.37 -29.17 -34.70
C MET A 1 -28.19 -28.79 -33.82
N SER A 2 -27.63 -27.61 -34.04
CA SER A 2 -26.57 -26.97 -33.25
C SER A 2 -27.19 -26.08 -32.16
N TYR A 3 -26.63 -26.12 -30.95
CA TYR A 3 -26.61 -25.03 -29.95
C TYR A 3 -25.33 -25.30 -29.12
N GLY A 4 -24.32 -24.45 -28.97
CA GLY A 4 -24.24 -22.99 -29.10
C GLY A 4 -24.17 -22.35 -27.69
N GLY A 5 -23.02 -21.76 -27.34
CA GLY A 5 -22.78 -20.94 -26.13
C GLY A 5 -22.03 -21.71 -25.03
N GLY A 6 -20.83 -21.32 -24.56
CA GLY A 6 -20.57 -20.05 -23.85
C GLY A 6 -21.37 -20.09 -22.54
N TYR A 7 -20.90 -19.82 -21.32
CA TYR A 7 -20.19 -18.63 -20.85
C TYR A 7 -19.78 -18.88 -19.38
N GLY A 8 -18.63 -18.36 -18.97
CA GLY A 8 -18.49 -17.80 -17.63
C GLY A 8 -17.71 -18.64 -16.60
N ASN A 9 -16.41 -18.79 -16.82
CA ASN A 9 -15.46 -18.95 -15.72
C ASN A 9 -15.50 -17.65 -14.90
N ARG A 10 -16.40 -17.57 -13.90
CA ARG A 10 -16.44 -16.47 -12.93
C ARG A 10 -15.33 -16.71 -11.92
N GLY A 11 -14.09 -16.54 -12.38
CA GLY A 11 -12.96 -16.29 -11.50
C GLY A 11 -13.25 -15.00 -10.77
N GLY A 12 -13.80 -15.12 -9.56
CA GLY A 12 -13.82 -14.03 -8.61
C GLY A 12 -12.37 -13.67 -8.34
N TYR A 13 -11.93 -12.53 -8.86
CA TYR A 13 -10.67 -11.93 -8.50
C TYR A 13 -10.76 -11.57 -7.02
N ASP A 14 -10.30 -12.51 -6.21
CA ASP A 14 -10.13 -12.45 -4.77
C ASP A 14 -9.11 -11.32 -4.46
N TYR A 15 -9.58 -10.08 -4.48
CA TYR A 15 -8.85 -8.88 -4.03
C TYR A 15 -8.64 -8.89 -2.50
N GLN A 16 -8.68 -10.06 -1.84
CA GLN A 16 -8.60 -10.21 -0.39
C GLN A 16 -7.51 -11.18 0.09
N ARG A 17 -6.52 -11.44 -0.76
CA ARG A 17 -5.17 -11.79 -0.29
C ARG A 17 -4.19 -10.72 -0.75
N ARG A 18 -4.31 -9.52 -0.17
CA ARG A 18 -3.09 -8.71 0.02
C ARG A 18 -2.17 -9.59 0.85
N ASP A 19 -1.12 -10.09 0.24
CA ASP A 19 0.00 -10.74 0.91
C ASP A 19 0.24 -9.98 2.21
N ARG A 20 -0.09 -10.64 3.33
CA ARG A 20 0.18 -10.08 4.64
C ARG A 20 1.68 -10.01 4.70
N ILE A 21 2.23 -8.81 4.54
CA ILE A 21 3.67 -8.62 4.55
C ILE A 21 4.17 -9.17 5.89
N ASN A 22 5.08 -10.14 5.80
CA ASN A 22 5.59 -10.83 6.95
C ASN A 22 6.43 -9.83 7.76
N GLU A 23 5.97 -9.49 8.96
CA GLU A 23 6.61 -8.52 9.85
C GLU A 23 8.06 -8.90 10.16
N GLU A 24 8.39 -10.19 10.15
CA GLU A 24 9.75 -10.71 10.36
C GLU A 24 10.66 -10.57 9.14
N GLU A 25 10.09 -10.43 7.94
CA GLU A 25 10.84 -10.20 6.69
C GLU A 25 11.06 -8.72 6.40
N VAL A 26 10.46 -7.82 7.18
CA VAL A 26 10.69 -6.38 7.06
C VAL A 26 12.11 -6.10 7.58
N PRO A 27 13.07 -5.68 6.72
CA PRO A 27 14.40 -5.34 7.17
C PRO A 27 14.35 -4.20 8.18
N GLU A 28 15.27 -4.20 9.15
CA GLU A 28 15.38 -3.14 10.15
C GLU A 28 15.48 -1.76 9.46
N SER A 29 14.37 -1.02 9.51
CA SER A 29 14.12 0.06 8.58
C SER A 29 14.81 1.35 9.02
N LYS A 30 15.96 1.67 8.41
CA LYS A 30 16.68 2.92 8.69
C LYS A 30 15.99 4.17 8.14
N HIS A 31 15.00 4.00 7.26
CA HIS A 31 14.35 5.08 6.51
C HIS A 31 12.90 4.72 6.09
N THR A 32 12.17 4.02 6.96
CA THR A 32 10.72 3.79 6.81
C THR A 32 9.96 4.66 7.80
N ILE A 33 8.93 5.34 7.32
CA ILE A 33 8.03 6.18 8.12
C ILE A 33 6.70 5.45 8.29
N PHE A 34 6.25 5.32 9.54
CA PHE A 34 4.91 4.82 9.82
C PHE A 34 3.90 5.96 9.93
N ILE A 35 2.89 5.94 9.07
CA ILE A 35 1.82 6.93 8.98
C ILE A 35 0.52 6.29 9.47
N ARG A 36 -0.15 6.96 10.42
CA ARG A 36 -1.42 6.52 10.99
C ARG A 36 -2.51 7.58 10.80
N GLY A 37 -3.75 7.12 10.67
CA GLY A 37 -4.93 8.00 10.70
C GLY A 37 -5.25 8.67 9.37
N LEU A 38 -4.75 8.12 8.27
CA LEU A 38 -5.21 8.48 6.93
C LEU A 38 -6.67 8.02 6.73
N PRO A 39 -7.44 8.66 5.84
CA PRO A 39 -8.77 8.19 5.45
C PRO A 39 -8.72 6.74 4.93
N GLY A 40 -9.72 5.93 5.27
CA GLY A 40 -9.78 4.53 4.85
C GLY A 40 -10.04 4.32 3.34
N ASP A 41 -10.59 5.33 2.67
CA ASP A 41 -10.82 5.37 1.22
C ASP A 41 -9.59 5.83 0.42
N MET A 42 -8.55 6.34 1.09
CA MET A 42 -7.30 6.76 0.45
C MET A 42 -6.57 5.56 -0.15
N SER A 43 -6.12 5.70 -1.39
CA SER A 43 -5.39 4.66 -2.10
C SER A 43 -3.87 4.73 -1.83
N THR A 44 -3.21 3.58 -1.98
CA THR A 44 -1.75 3.50 -1.91
C THR A 44 -1.08 4.25 -3.06
N ASP A 45 -1.72 4.32 -4.23
CA ASP A 45 -1.22 5.08 -5.38
C ASP A 45 -1.20 6.59 -5.10
N GLU A 46 -2.24 7.14 -4.47
CA GLU A 46 -2.25 8.56 -4.06
C GLU A 46 -1.14 8.87 -3.05
N ILE A 47 -0.92 7.97 -2.08
CA ILE A 47 0.16 8.14 -1.09
C ILE A 47 1.52 8.06 -1.78
N LYS A 48 1.68 7.14 -2.73
CA LYS A 48 2.92 6.96 -3.49
C LYS A 48 3.21 8.20 -4.32
N GLU A 49 2.25 8.64 -5.13
CA GLU A 49 2.38 9.84 -5.97
C GLU A 49 2.72 11.08 -5.13
N TYR A 50 2.09 11.23 -3.96
CA TYR A 50 2.37 12.34 -3.04
C TYR A 50 3.85 12.41 -2.61
N PHE A 51 4.47 11.27 -2.30
CA PHE A 51 5.87 11.21 -1.89
C PHE A 51 6.84 11.22 -3.07
N GLU A 52 6.49 10.57 -4.19
CA GLU A 52 7.32 10.56 -5.41
C GLU A 52 7.45 11.95 -6.05
N ASP A 53 6.38 12.75 -6.03
CA ASP A 53 6.41 14.13 -6.54
C ASP A 53 7.28 15.08 -5.70
N ARG A 54 7.30 14.87 -4.37
CA ARG A 54 7.94 15.82 -3.43
C ARG A 54 9.35 15.45 -3.02
N ILE A 55 9.61 14.16 -2.85
CA ILE A 55 10.82 13.65 -2.21
C ILE A 55 11.58 12.75 -3.20
N GLY A 56 10.89 11.74 -3.74
CA GLY A 56 11.49 10.74 -4.62
C GLY A 56 10.82 9.38 -4.52
N PRO A 57 11.33 8.37 -5.25
CA PRO A 57 10.73 7.03 -5.32
C PRO A 57 10.53 6.41 -3.94
N VAL A 58 9.33 5.86 -3.70
CA VAL A 58 8.98 5.17 -2.44
C VAL A 58 8.35 3.81 -2.67
N SER A 59 8.46 2.96 -1.66
CA SER A 59 7.81 1.64 -1.57
C SER A 59 7.02 1.51 -0.27
N PHE A 60 6.17 0.49 -0.16
CA PHE A 60 5.37 0.25 1.04
C PHE A 60 5.79 -1.04 1.73
N ASP A 61 6.22 -0.94 2.98
CA ASP A 61 6.53 -2.11 3.81
C ASP A 61 5.25 -2.72 4.40
N PHE A 62 4.21 -1.92 4.67
CA PHE A 62 2.88 -2.46 4.97
C PHE A 62 1.76 -1.48 4.73
N VAL A 63 0.56 -2.01 4.47
CA VAL A 63 -0.68 -1.27 4.31
C VAL A 63 -1.79 -2.01 5.03
N LYS A 64 -2.42 -1.36 6.01
CA LYS A 64 -3.47 -1.94 6.83
C LYS A 64 -4.59 -0.95 7.04
N THR A 65 -5.83 -1.38 6.83
CA THR A 65 -7.01 -0.59 7.19
C THR A 65 -7.52 -1.03 8.57
N SER A 66 -8.11 -0.11 9.32
CA SER A 66 -8.80 -0.38 10.57
C SER A 66 -9.98 -1.33 10.38
N ALA A 67 -10.44 -1.97 11.45
CA ALA A 67 -11.54 -2.95 11.41
C ALA A 67 -12.86 -2.34 10.91
N ASP A 68 -13.09 -1.05 11.20
CA ASP A 68 -14.23 -0.25 10.73
C ASP A 68 -14.02 0.34 9.33
N GLN A 69 -12.88 0.06 8.70
CA GLN A 69 -12.48 0.57 7.38
C GLN A 69 -12.40 2.10 7.27
N GLN A 70 -12.44 2.85 8.39
CA GLN A 70 -12.42 4.31 8.38
C GLN A 70 -11.01 4.91 8.37
N ARG A 71 -10.00 4.11 8.73
CA ARG A 71 -8.63 4.58 8.91
C ARG A 71 -7.65 3.67 8.20
N LEU A 72 -6.68 4.27 7.56
CA LEU A 72 -5.55 3.60 6.93
C LEU A 72 -4.27 3.83 7.73
N PHE A 73 -3.48 2.76 7.81
CA PHE A 73 -2.15 2.69 8.41
C PHE A 73 -1.19 2.21 7.34
N VAL A 74 -0.08 2.91 7.16
CA VAL A 74 0.87 2.61 6.10
C VAL A 74 2.30 2.82 6.60
N ALA A 75 3.21 1.93 6.23
CA ALA A 75 4.64 2.13 6.37
C ALA A 75 5.25 2.41 5.00
N VAL A 76 5.78 3.62 4.84
CA VAL A 76 6.39 4.10 3.60
C VAL A 76 7.89 4.04 3.74
N ARG A 77 8.53 3.28 2.86
CA ARG A 77 9.97 3.11 2.79
C ARG A 77 10.55 3.98 1.69
N PHE A 78 11.46 4.85 2.10
CA PHE A 78 12.20 5.73 1.20
C PHE A 78 13.46 5.04 0.67
N GLU A 79 14.14 5.60 -0.33
CA GLU A 79 15.43 5.07 -0.76
C GLU A 79 16.56 5.43 0.21
N THR A 80 16.54 6.65 0.76
CA THR A 80 17.58 7.14 1.66
C THR A 80 17.03 7.67 2.98
N ARG A 81 17.92 7.79 3.97
CA ARG A 81 17.61 8.42 5.26
C ARG A 81 17.32 9.91 5.14
N ASP A 82 17.93 10.59 4.18
CA ASP A 82 17.71 12.03 4.00
C ASP A 82 16.30 12.30 3.45
N ASP A 83 15.84 11.49 2.49
CA ASP A 83 14.48 11.51 1.96
C ASP A 83 13.43 11.30 3.06
N ALA A 84 13.64 10.29 3.91
CA ALA A 84 12.75 10.05 5.05
C ALA A 84 12.76 11.22 6.05
N LYS A 85 13.91 11.87 6.25
CA LYS A 85 14.02 13.04 7.13
C LYS A 85 13.33 14.26 6.54
N GLU A 86 13.44 14.47 5.23
CA GLU A 86 12.77 15.55 4.51
C GLU A 86 11.25 15.36 4.56
N ALA A 87 10.77 14.13 4.34
CA ALA A 87 9.35 13.78 4.43
C ALA A 87 8.76 14.04 5.84
N MET A 88 9.53 13.84 6.91
CA MET A 88 9.11 14.16 8.29
C MET A 88 9.13 15.66 8.62
N SER A 89 9.86 16.46 7.83
CA SER A 89 10.04 17.90 8.08
C SER A 89 9.04 18.79 7.32
N LYS A 90 8.22 18.18 6.46
CA LYS A 90 7.18 18.83 5.65
C LYS A 90 5.82 18.69 6.33
#